data_AF-A0A371I0K2-F1
#
_entry.id   AF-A0A371I0K2-F1
#
_cell.length_a   1.000
_cell.length_b   1.000
_cell.length_c   1.000
_cell.angle_alpha   90.00
_cell.angle_beta   90.00
_cell.angle_gamma   90.00
#
_symmetry.space_group_name_H-M   'P 1'
#
loop_
_entity.id
_entity.type
_entity.pdbx_description
1 polymer ?
#
loop_
_entity_poly.entity_id
_entity_poly.type
_entity_poly.pdbx_seq_one_letter_code
_entity_poly.pdbx_strand_id
1 'polypeptide(L)'
;MAKSDHPRRGQQGRIIYPISNSQWVSPVQVVPKKSKMTVMKNQHDELVPMRIQNSWRICIDYRRLNQATHKHHFPLSFIDQVL
;
A
#
# COMPACT_ATOMS: atom_id res chain seq x y z
N MET A 1 6.43 -29.63 -25.98
CA MET A 1 5.49 -29.61 -24.83
C MET A 1 5.66 -28.29 -24.10
N ALA A 2 4.85 -27.28 -24.43
CA ALA A 2 4.86 -26.00 -23.74
C ALA A 2 3.84 -26.07 -22.60
N LYS A 3 4.27 -25.86 -21.35
CA LYS A 3 3.39 -25.80 -20.18
C LYS A 3 2.53 -24.54 -20.30
N SER A 4 1.21 -24.71 -20.31
CA SER A 4 0.27 -23.57 -20.27
C SER A 4 0.02 -23.19 -18.82
N ASP A 5 0.53 -22.02 -18.42
CA ASP A 5 0.19 -21.44 -17.13
C ASP A 5 -1.23 -20.87 -17.20
N HIS A 6 -2.14 -21.57 -16.53
CA HIS A 6 -3.53 -21.17 -16.39
C HIS A 6 -3.64 -19.97 -15.42
N PRO A 7 -4.21 -18.83 -15.82
CA PRO A 7 -4.43 -17.74 -14.89
C PRO A 7 -5.62 -18.09 -13.97
N ARG A 8 -5.33 -18.22 -12.67
CA ARG A 8 -6.34 -18.29 -11.61
C ARG A 8 -7.21 -17.04 -11.68
N ARG A 9 -8.40 -17.16 -12.29
CA ARG A 9 -9.41 -16.11 -12.37
C ARG A 9 -10.06 -15.88 -11.00
N GLY A 10 -9.39 -15.12 -10.15
CA GLY A 10 -10.06 -14.22 -9.20
C GLY A 10 -10.32 -12.90 -9.91
N GLN A 11 -11.54 -12.37 -9.86
CA GLN A 11 -11.93 -11.15 -10.56
C GLN A 11 -10.99 -9.99 -10.20
N GLN A 12 -10.20 -9.50 -11.15
CA GLN A 12 -9.32 -8.34 -10.96
C GLN A 12 -10.10 -7.07 -11.33
N GLY A 13 -10.60 -6.35 -10.34
CA GLY A 13 -11.06 -4.97 -10.54
C GLY A 13 -9.88 -4.11 -10.98
N ARG A 14 -9.85 -3.71 -12.25
CA ARG A 14 -8.69 -3.03 -12.84
C ARG A 14 -8.75 -1.53 -12.56
N ILE A 15 -8.03 -1.12 -11.50
CA ILE A 15 -7.94 0.28 -11.05
C ILE A 15 -6.78 1.02 -11.75
N ILE A 16 -5.76 0.31 -12.24
CA ILE A 16 -4.54 0.89 -12.83
C ILE A 16 -4.29 0.28 -14.22
N TYR A 17 -3.90 1.13 -15.18
CA TYR A 17 -3.60 0.76 -16.57
C TYR A 17 -2.16 1.14 -16.92
N PRO A 18 -1.44 0.31 -17.70
CA PRO A 18 -0.11 0.66 -18.18
C PRO A 18 -0.21 1.79 -19.21
N ILE A 19 0.63 2.81 -19.04
CA ILE A 19 0.77 3.94 -19.96
C ILE A 19 2.28 4.14 -20.15
N SER A 20 2.74 4.14 -21.40
CA SER A 20 4.18 4.20 -21.72
C SER A 20 4.74 5.61 -21.78
N ASN A 21 3.90 6.64 -21.99
CA ASN A 21 4.32 7.97 -22.41
C ASN A 21 3.79 9.14 -21.55
N SER A 22 3.45 8.91 -20.28
CA SER A 22 3.04 10.01 -19.39
C SER A 22 4.22 10.92 -19.06
N GLN A 23 4.10 12.22 -19.36
CA GLN A 23 5.05 13.24 -18.90
C GLN A 23 4.95 13.50 -17.39
N TRP A 24 3.80 13.18 -16.79
CA TRP A 24 3.55 13.31 -15.36
C TRP A 24 3.74 11.95 -14.70
N VAL A 25 4.90 11.78 -14.05
CA VAL A 25 5.25 10.57 -13.31
C VAL A 25 5.52 10.96 -11.86
N SER A 26 4.93 10.20 -10.94
CA SER A 26 5.17 10.33 -9.51
C SER A 26 6.01 9.13 -9.03
N PRO A 27 7.06 9.33 -8.20
CA PRO A 27 7.84 8.24 -7.64
C PRO A 27 6.96 7.25 -6.86
N VAL A 28 7.34 5.98 -6.90
CA VAL A 28 6.67 4.90 -6.16
C VAL A 28 7.61 4.36 -5.09
N GLN A 29 7.11 4.26 -3.87
CA GLN A 29 7.83 3.72 -2.71
C GLN A 29 7.09 2.52 -2.14
N VAL A 30 7.85 1.49 -1.74
CA VAL A 30 7.32 0.31 -1.08
C VAL A 30 7.59 0.43 0.41
N VAL A 31 6.53 0.58 1.20
CA VAL A 31 6.60 0.84 2.65
C VAL A 31 6.12 -0.39 3.40
N PRO A 32 6.87 -0.90 4.39
CA PRO A 32 6.43 -2.05 5.17
C PRO A 32 5.20 -1.66 6.00
N LYS A 33 4.17 -2.52 6.02
CA LYS A 33 3.06 -2.34 6.95
C LYS A 33 3.59 -2.55 8.37
N LYS A 34 3.07 -1.75 9.31
CA LYS A 34 3.22 -2.09 10.73
C LYS A 34 2.59 -3.47 10.94
N SER A 35 3.44 -4.44 11.27
CA SER A 35 3.04 -5.76 11.69
C SER A 35 2.96 -5.82 13.21
N LYS A 36 2.16 -6.76 13.70
CA LYS A 36 2.10 -7.07 15.12
C LYS A 36 3.44 -7.70 15.54
N MET A 37 3.89 -7.36 16.75
CA MET A 37 5.00 -8.06 17.39
C MET A 37 4.50 -9.43 17.86
N THR A 38 5.20 -10.49 17.49
CA THR A 38 4.89 -11.86 17.93
C THR A 38 6.03 -12.36 18.80
N VAL A 39 5.72 -12.98 19.94
CA VAL A 39 6.74 -13.62 20.78
C VAL A 39 6.91 -15.05 20.28
N MET A 40 8.14 -15.44 19.95
CA MET A 40 8.48 -16.79 19.53
C MET A 40 9.55 -17.38 20.44
N LYS A 41 9.47 -18.69 20.68
CA LYS A 41 10.54 -19.42 21.37
C LYS A 41 11.73 -19.61 20.45
N ASN A 42 12.93 -19.31 20.95
CA ASN A 42 14.18 -19.63 20.26
C ASN A 42 14.57 -21.10 20.48
N GLN A 43 15.75 -21.51 19.98
CA GLN A 43 16.28 -22.89 20.14
C GLN A 43 16.59 -23.26 21.60
N HIS A 44 16.66 -22.29 22.49
CA HIS A 44 16.90 -22.45 23.92
C HIS A 44 15.63 -22.23 24.75
N ASP A 45 14.44 -22.32 24.13
CA ASP A 45 13.13 -22.12 24.77
C ASP A 45 12.86 -20.71 25.33
N GLU A 46 13.74 -19.74 25.06
CA GLU A 46 13.57 -18.36 25.50
C GLU A 46 12.58 -17.61 24.61
N LEU A 47 11.72 -16.82 25.23
CA LEU A 47 10.72 -16.00 24.55
C LEU A 47 11.36 -14.73 23.98
N VAL A 48 11.55 -14.69 22.66
CA VAL A 48 12.11 -13.54 21.96
C VAL A 48 10.97 -12.80 21.23
N PRO A 49 10.79 -11.48 21.46
CA PRO A 49 9.87 -10.68 20.67
C PRO A 49 10.43 -10.49 19.26
N MET A 50 9.69 -10.96 18.26
CA MET A 50 10.09 -10.89 16.86
C MET A 50 9.06 -10.13 16.02
N ARG A 51 9.57 -9.23 15.17
CA ARG A 51 8.75 -8.40 14.28
C ARG A 51 8.69 -9.03 12.90
N ILE A 52 7.54 -9.58 12.55
CA ILE A 52 7.34 -10.26 11.28
C ILE A 52 6.82 -9.26 10.23
N GLN A 53 7.62 -8.84 9.24
CA GLN A 53 7.16 -7.92 8.18
C GLN A 53 6.55 -8.65 6.96
N ASN A 54 5.33 -9.18 7.11
CA ASN A 54 4.68 -10.00 6.06
C ASN A 54 3.93 -9.21 4.99
N SER A 55 3.84 -7.88 5.08
CA SER A 55 2.99 -7.11 4.18
C SER A 55 3.55 -5.74 3.89
N TRP A 56 3.43 -5.32 2.63
CA TRP A 56 3.93 -4.06 2.10
C TRP A 56 2.78 -3.20 1.59
N ARG A 57 2.99 -1.88 1.55
CA ARG A 57 2.13 -0.90 0.89
C ARG A 57 2.90 -0.27 -0.25
N ILE A 58 2.22 -0.05 -1.36
CA ILE A 58 2.73 0.80 -2.43
C ILE A 58 2.23 2.22 -2.14
N CYS A 59 3.14 3.17 -1.98
CA CYS A 59 2.86 4.58 -1.78
C CYS A 59 3.37 5.34 -3.00
N ILE A 60 2.49 6.08 -3.66
CA ILE A 60 2.85 6.97 -4.77
C ILE A 60 3.04 8.38 -4.19
N ASP A 61 4.18 8.99 -4.46
CA ASP A 61 4.49 10.33 -3.94
C ASP A 61 3.82 11.42 -4.79
N TYR A 62 2.62 11.80 -4.38
CA TYR A 62 1.83 12.85 -5.02
C TYR A 62 2.20 14.27 -4.59
N ARG A 63 3.30 14.52 -3.86
CA ARG A 63 3.63 15.88 -3.38
C ARG A 63 3.65 16.94 -4.48
N ARG A 64 4.32 16.64 -5.60
CA ARG A 64 4.37 17.53 -6.77
C ARG A 64 2.99 17.70 -7.42
N LEU A 65 2.23 16.62 -7.52
CA LEU A 65 0.88 16.66 -8.10
C LEU A 65 -0.07 17.51 -7.24
N ASN A 66 -0.07 17.30 -5.93
CA ASN A 66 -0.93 18.02 -4.98
C ASN A 66 -0.66 19.53 -4.93
N GLN A 67 0.55 19.97 -5.30
CA GLN A 67 0.88 21.38 -5.45
C GLN A 67 0.34 21.98 -6.75
N ALA A 68 0.32 21.19 -7.83
CA ALA A 68 -0.16 21.63 -9.14
C ALA A 68 -1.69 21.61 -9.27
N THR A 69 -2.39 20.85 -8.42
CA THR A 69 -3.85 20.71 -8.47
C THR A 69 -4.57 21.72 -7.58
N HIS A 70 -5.64 22.34 -8.10
CA HIS A 70 -6.53 23.18 -7.29
C HIS A 70 -7.31 22.35 -6.27
N LYS A 71 -7.35 22.80 -5.01
CA LYS A 71 -8.09 22.13 -3.95
C LYS A 71 -9.52 22.64 -3.91
N HIS A 72 -10.47 21.82 -4.32
CA HIS A 72 -11.87 22.12 -4.08
C HIS A 72 -12.18 21.90 -2.59
N HIS A 73 -12.57 22.95 -1.88
CA HIS A 73 -12.85 22.87 -0.45
C HIS A 73 -14.27 22.35 -0.23
N PHE A 74 -14.38 21.12 0.28
CA PHE A 74 -15.64 20.61 0.82
C PHE A 74 -15.57 20.76 2.35
N PRO A 75 -16.46 21.57 2.96
CA PRO A 75 -16.44 21.76 4.40
C PRO A 75 -16.90 20.48 5.09
N LEU A 76 -15.96 19.69 5.58
CA LEU A 76 -16.24 18.61 6.51
C LEU A 76 -16.43 19.23 7.90
N SER A 77 -17.59 19.01 8.50
CA SER A 77 -17.81 19.39 9.89
C SER A 77 -16.80 18.68 10.77
N PHE A 78 -16.33 19.38 11.81
CA PHE A 78 -15.50 18.74 12.82
C PHE A 78 -16.34 17.71 13.59
N ILE A 79 -15.72 16.61 14.02
CA ILE A 79 -16.42 15.55 14.77
C ILE A 79 -17.08 16.13 16.04
N ASP A 80 -16.42 17.08 16.69
CA ASP A 80 -16.91 17.75 17.90
C ASP A 80 -18.15 18.62 17.65
N GLN A 81 -18.47 18.94 16.39
CA GLN A 81 -19.67 19.69 15.99
C GLN A 81 -20.86 18.77 15.66
N VAL A 82 -20.66 17.45 15.65
CA VAL A 82 -21.66 16.44 15.26
C VAL A 82 -22.19 15.66 16.49
N LEU A 83 -21.64 15.90 17.68
CA LEU A 83 -22.11 15.37 18.97
C LEU A 83 -23.11 16.34 19.63
#